data_AF-A0A016V2S7-F1
#
_entry.id   AF-A0A016V2S7-F1
#
_cell.length_a   1.000
_cell.length_b   1.000
_cell.length_c   1.000
_cell.angle_alpha   90.00
_cell.angle_beta   90.00
_cell.angle_gamma   90.00
#
_symmetry.space_group_name_H-M   'P 1'
#
loop_
_entity.id
_entity.type
_entity.pdbx_description
1 polymer ?
#
loop_
_entity_poly.entity_id
_entity_poly.type
_entity_poly.pdbx_seq_one_letter_code
_entity_poly.pdbx_strand_id
1 'polypeptide(L)'
;MIDLSFIVADTLFIASVATIIFYSYVLFVMAFSKTKAFSSTFFRTFIFTGFFDILAIVALEWTRADYLLGFGHQFELGTRLMMAFTGTNFLIHVFGEVLMTLNRYTAACKPMIHQKLWEKVRMKYLYFASVVLSFVAYTEWFLTKCVYEHTVDGWKLIGREEQTLNLILLTAITCPVNLMQSLYDLSVAFNLRNPVVLWIQSQTATSTSWFESSHGFGDEDSAPNYHL
;
A
#
# COMPACT_ATOMS: atom_id res chain seq x y z
N MET A 1 -7.24 -25.44 29.16
CA MET A 1 -8.07 -24.67 28.21
C MET A 1 -7.07 -23.88 27.38
N ILE A 2 -6.83 -24.26 26.12
CA ILE A 2 -5.86 -23.54 25.29
C ILE A 2 -6.52 -22.21 24.94
N ASP A 3 -5.89 -21.11 25.36
CA ASP A 3 -6.43 -19.79 25.17
C ASP A 3 -6.41 -19.45 23.68
N LEU A 4 -7.59 -19.28 23.07
CA LEU A 4 -7.75 -19.04 21.63
C LEU A 4 -6.97 -17.79 21.20
N SER A 5 -6.84 -16.81 22.10
CA SER A 5 -6.04 -15.60 21.91
C SER A 5 -4.55 -15.90 21.66
N PHE A 6 -4.00 -16.90 22.37
CA PHE A 6 -2.61 -17.30 22.28
C PHE A 6 -2.33 -18.04 20.95
N ILE A 7 -3.22 -18.94 20.54
CA ILE A 7 -3.10 -19.64 19.24
C ILE A 7 -3.12 -18.65 18.07
N VAL A 8 -4.03 -17.66 18.12
CA VAL A 8 -4.15 -16.64 17.08
C VAL A 8 -2.91 -15.75 17.03
N ALA A 9 -2.37 -15.36 18.20
CA ALA A 9 -1.14 -14.56 18.28
C ALA A 9 0.07 -15.29 17.68
N ASP A 10 0.25 -16.58 18.00
CA ASP A 10 1.34 -17.41 17.46
C ASP A 10 1.20 -17.61 15.94
N THR A 11 -0.02 -17.80 15.45
CA THR A 11 -0.27 -17.98 14.01
C THR A 11 0.06 -16.70 13.24
N LEU A 12 -0.36 -15.53 13.75
CA LEU A 12 -0.05 -14.24 13.13
C LEU A 12 1.46 -13.94 13.15
N PHE A 13 2.15 -14.29 14.24
CA PHE A 13 3.61 -14.18 14.31
C PHE A 13 4.28 -15.02 13.22
N ILE A 14 3.95 -16.31 13.12
CA ILE A 14 4.53 -17.22 12.14
C ILE A 14 4.25 -16.72 10.71
N ALA A 15 3.01 -16.29 10.44
CA ALA A 15 2.63 -15.72 9.15
C ALA A 15 3.46 -14.47 8.82
N SER A 16 3.64 -13.55 9.78
CA SER A 16 4.41 -12.32 9.59
C SER A 16 5.88 -12.62 9.23
N VAL A 17 6.51 -13.57 9.91
CA VAL A 17 7.91 -13.99 9.67
C VAL A 17 8.03 -14.64 8.30
N ALA A 18 7.11 -15.55 7.95
CA ALA A 18 7.09 -16.17 6.64
C ALA A 18 6.91 -15.13 5.51
N THR A 19 6.01 -14.16 5.70
CA THR A 19 5.80 -13.05 4.76
C THR A 19 7.05 -12.18 4.63
N ILE A 20 7.71 -11.82 5.73
CA ILE A 20 8.97 -11.05 5.67
C ILE A 20 10.02 -11.80 4.86
N ILE A 21 10.23 -13.10 5.12
CA ILE A 21 11.24 -13.91 4.43
C ILE A 21 10.93 -13.98 2.93
N PHE A 22 9.71 -14.39 2.59
CA PHE A 22 9.28 -14.54 1.20
C PHE A 22 9.35 -13.20 0.45
N TYR A 23 8.84 -12.14 1.07
CA TYR A 23 8.77 -10.84 0.41
C TYR A 23 10.14 -10.20 0.25
N SER A 24 11.02 -10.32 1.25
CA SER A 24 12.42 -9.90 1.16
C SER A 24 13.14 -10.62 0.01
N TYR A 25 12.91 -11.92 -0.16
CA TYR A 25 13.47 -12.68 -1.27
C TYR A 25 13.01 -12.16 -2.62
N VAL A 26 11.70 -11.92 -2.79
CA VAL A 26 11.13 -11.37 -4.02
C VAL A 26 11.73 -9.99 -4.34
N LEU A 27 11.82 -9.10 -3.35
CA LEU A 27 12.42 -7.78 -3.52
C LEU A 27 13.91 -7.86 -3.87
N PHE A 28 14.66 -8.76 -3.22
CA PHE A 28 16.06 -9.01 -3.52
C PHE A 28 16.24 -9.45 -4.98
N VAL A 29 15.48 -10.46 -5.43
CA VAL A 29 15.56 -10.94 -6.82
C VAL A 29 15.26 -9.82 -7.81
N MET A 30 14.23 -9.00 -7.57
CA MET A 30 13.89 -7.90 -8.47
C MET A 30 14.92 -6.76 -8.44
N ALA A 31 15.46 -6.42 -7.28
CA ALA A 31 16.45 -5.36 -7.13
C ALA A 31 17.79 -5.70 -7.79
N PHE A 32 18.19 -6.97 -7.77
CA PHE A 32 19.47 -7.43 -8.33
C PHE A 32 19.36 -7.99 -9.75
N SER A 33 18.16 -8.13 -10.29
CA SER A 33 17.96 -8.62 -11.66
C SER A 33 18.37 -7.57 -12.70
N LYS A 34 19.10 -8.02 -13.72
CA LYS A 34 19.54 -7.18 -14.86
C LYS A 34 18.48 -7.04 -15.95
N THR A 35 17.30 -7.64 -15.78
CA THR A 35 16.24 -7.63 -16.79
C THR A 35 15.68 -6.22 -17.00
N LYS A 36 15.60 -5.76 -18.26
CA LYS A 36 15.05 -4.44 -18.61
C LYS A 36 13.63 -4.22 -18.09
N ALA A 37 12.83 -5.28 -17.96
CA ALA A 37 11.50 -5.23 -17.38
C ALA A 37 11.49 -4.67 -15.96
N PHE A 38 12.39 -5.13 -15.07
CA PHE A 38 12.46 -4.65 -13.68
C PHE A 38 13.04 -3.24 -13.53
N SER A 39 13.59 -2.67 -14.61
CA SER A 39 14.01 -1.27 -14.65
C SER A 39 12.84 -0.31 -14.89
N SER A 40 11.63 -0.82 -15.17
CA SER A 40 10.45 0.01 -15.39
C SER A 40 10.04 0.75 -14.11
N THR A 41 9.31 1.85 -14.28
CA THR A 41 8.82 2.67 -13.18
C THR A 41 7.92 1.88 -12.23
N PHE A 42 7.11 0.96 -12.76
CA PHE A 42 6.29 0.07 -11.96
C PHE A 42 7.12 -0.73 -10.95
N PHE A 43 8.10 -1.50 -11.42
CA PHE A 43 8.91 -2.35 -10.53
C PHE A 43 9.80 -1.55 -9.60
N ARG A 44 10.29 -0.38 -10.03
CA ARG A 44 11.02 0.54 -9.12
C ARG A 44 10.13 1.04 -7.98
N THR A 45 8.86 1.32 -8.26
CA THR A 45 7.90 1.75 -7.25
C THR A 45 7.58 0.58 -6.32
N PHE A 46 7.35 -0.61 -6.87
CA PHE A 46 7.13 -1.84 -6.11
C PHE A 46 8.28 -2.18 -5.17
N ILE A 47 9.54 -2.08 -5.63
CA ILE A 47 10.70 -2.35 -4.79
C ILE A 47 10.79 -1.33 -3.64
N PHE A 48 10.54 -0.07 -3.96
CA PHE A 48 10.55 1.01 -2.98
C PHE A 48 9.47 0.82 -1.91
N THR A 49 8.21 0.61 -2.28
CA THR A 49 7.12 0.36 -1.31
C THR A 49 7.33 -0.92 -0.54
N GLY A 50 7.75 -1.99 -1.20
CA GLY A 50 7.95 -3.29 -0.57
C GLY A 50 8.98 -3.26 0.56
N PHE A 51 9.99 -2.39 0.46
CA PHE A 51 10.90 -2.15 1.59
C PHE A 51 10.18 -1.57 2.81
N PHE A 52 9.32 -0.57 2.61
CA PHE A 52 8.52 0.03 3.69
C PHE A 52 7.44 -0.91 4.23
N ASP A 53 6.90 -1.79 3.39
CA ASP A 53 5.95 -2.82 3.81
C ASP A 53 6.59 -3.82 4.77
N ILE A 54 7.84 -4.25 4.52
CA ILE A 54 8.59 -5.08 5.47
C ILE A 54 8.80 -4.34 6.79
N LEU A 55 9.19 -3.06 6.75
CA LEU A 55 9.33 -2.24 7.95
C LEU A 55 7.99 -2.10 8.70
N ALA A 56 6.87 -1.99 7.97
CA ALA A 56 5.55 -1.93 8.56
C ALA A 56 5.19 -3.24 9.30
N ILE A 57 5.51 -4.40 8.73
CA ILE A 57 5.29 -5.69 9.39
C ILE A 57 6.10 -5.75 10.69
N VAL A 58 7.40 -5.41 10.65
CA VAL A 58 8.25 -5.41 11.86
C VAL A 58 7.70 -4.46 12.94
N ALA A 59 7.29 -3.25 12.55
CA ALA A 59 6.73 -2.27 13.47
C ALA A 59 5.39 -2.71 14.09
N LEU A 60 4.56 -3.41 13.30
CA LEU A 60 3.28 -3.96 13.75
C LEU A 60 3.49 -5.11 14.73
N GLU A 61 4.43 -6.01 14.43
CA GLU A 61 4.82 -7.12 15.30
C GLU A 61 5.41 -6.62 16.63
N TRP A 62 6.23 -5.56 16.60
CA TRP A 62 6.70 -4.90 17.82
C TRP A 62 5.54 -4.38 18.67
N THR A 63 4.61 -3.64 18.04
CA THR A 63 3.46 -3.06 18.75
C THR A 63 2.57 -4.15 19.35
N ARG A 64 2.38 -5.26 18.63
CA ARG A 64 1.64 -6.42 19.14
C ARG A 64 2.38 -7.08 20.30
N ALA A 65 3.70 -7.22 20.21
CA ALA A 65 4.51 -7.76 21.29
C ALA A 65 4.43 -6.90 22.55
N ASP A 66 4.48 -5.56 22.43
CA ASP A 66 4.31 -4.67 23.59
C ASP A 66 2.90 -4.79 24.19
N TYR A 67 1.87 -4.95 23.36
CA TYR A 67 0.48 -5.13 23.83
C TYR A 67 0.26 -6.46 24.56
N LEU A 68 0.94 -7.54 24.14
CA LEU A 68 0.80 -8.87 24.72
C LEU A 68 1.73 -9.12 25.92
N LEU A 69 2.99 -8.67 25.83
CA LEU A 69 4.04 -8.95 26.80
C LEU A 69 4.25 -7.81 27.79
N GLY A 70 3.82 -6.60 27.46
CA GLY A 70 3.87 -5.47 28.37
C GLY A 70 5.29 -5.00 28.68
N PHE A 71 6.01 -4.43 27.69
CA PHE A 71 7.39 -4.00 27.89
C PHE A 71 7.52 -2.86 28.91
N GLY A 72 6.45 -2.07 29.08
CA GLY A 72 6.35 -1.00 30.05
C GLY A 72 7.11 0.28 29.68
N HIS A 73 7.18 1.21 30.63
CA HIS A 73 7.69 2.59 30.38
C HIS A 73 9.13 2.66 29.85
N GLN A 74 9.97 1.68 30.15
CA GLN A 74 11.38 1.66 29.71
C GLN A 74 11.52 1.58 28.18
N PHE A 75 10.51 1.03 27.49
CA PHE A 75 10.50 0.88 26.04
C PHE A 75 9.52 1.84 25.35
N GLU A 76 8.94 2.80 26.08
CA GLU A 76 7.91 3.72 25.54
C GLU A 76 8.39 4.45 24.28
N LEU A 77 9.62 4.96 24.28
CA LEU A 77 10.18 5.65 23.12
C LEU A 77 10.24 4.74 21.89
N GLY A 78 10.62 3.47 22.10
CA GLY A 78 10.65 2.45 21.06
C GLY A 78 9.25 2.14 20.54
N THR A 79 8.29 1.93 21.44
CA THR A 79 6.89 1.66 21.04
C THR A 79 6.28 2.85 20.31
N ARG A 80 6.53 4.09 20.74
CA ARG A 80 6.08 5.31 20.03
C ARG A 80 6.66 5.39 18.63
N LEU A 81 7.94 5.10 18.47
CA LEU A 81 8.59 5.06 17.16
C LEU A 81 7.99 3.98 16.26
N MET A 82 7.78 2.77 16.78
CA MET A 82 7.21 1.65 16.02
C MET A 82 5.76 1.92 15.63
N MET A 83 4.95 2.46 16.54
CA MET A 83 3.59 2.88 16.19
C MET A 83 3.57 4.03 15.17
N ALA A 84 4.52 4.97 15.21
CA ALA A 84 4.63 5.99 14.17
C ALA A 84 5.01 5.35 12.83
N PHE A 85 5.93 4.37 12.83
CA PHE A 85 6.34 3.66 11.61
C PHE A 85 5.22 2.86 10.95
N THR A 86 4.31 2.24 11.71
CA THR A 86 3.15 1.56 11.10
C THR A 86 2.33 2.53 10.27
N GLY A 87 2.09 3.73 10.79
CA GLY A 87 1.37 4.79 10.11
C GLY A 87 2.09 5.40 8.91
N THR A 88 3.37 5.79 9.08
CA THR A 88 4.15 6.38 8.00
C THR A 88 4.31 5.41 6.83
N ASN A 89 4.58 4.14 7.12
CA ASN A 89 4.81 3.13 6.09
C ASN A 89 3.51 2.78 5.37
N PHE A 90 2.38 2.80 6.08
CA PHE A 90 1.07 2.64 5.47
C PHE A 90 0.77 3.75 4.43
N LEU A 91 1.06 5.03 4.73
CA LEU A 91 0.90 6.09 3.72
C LEU A 91 1.85 5.95 2.54
N ILE A 92 3.10 5.55 2.79
CA ILE A 92 4.07 5.30 1.71
C ILE A 92 3.57 4.18 0.80
N HIS A 93 3.01 3.12 1.38
CA HIS A 93 2.40 2.01 0.66
C HIS A 93 1.22 2.48 -0.21
N VAL A 94 0.22 3.14 0.39
CA VAL A 94 -0.95 3.69 -0.33
C VAL A 94 -0.50 4.58 -1.51
N PHE A 95 0.46 5.48 -1.26
CA PHE A 95 0.95 6.37 -2.31
C PHE A 95 1.63 5.60 -3.45
N GLY A 96 2.44 4.59 -3.15
CA GLY A 96 3.08 3.80 -4.18
C GLY A 96 2.11 2.87 -4.92
N GLU A 97 1.06 2.35 -4.27
CA GLU A 97 -0.03 1.63 -4.95
C GLU A 97 -0.75 2.51 -5.95
N VAL A 98 -1.04 3.77 -5.59
CA VAL A 98 -1.62 4.76 -6.51
C VAL A 98 -0.69 5.00 -7.71
N LEU A 99 0.61 5.16 -7.47
CA LEU A 99 1.60 5.35 -8.56
C LEU A 99 1.70 4.13 -9.47
N MET A 100 1.71 2.92 -8.90
CA MET A 100 1.74 1.66 -9.66
C MET A 100 0.48 1.48 -10.50
N THR A 101 -0.68 1.77 -9.93
CA THR A 101 -1.97 1.73 -10.62
C THR A 101 -2.03 2.74 -11.76
N LEU A 102 -1.62 3.99 -11.50
CA LEU A 102 -1.56 5.03 -12.52
C LEU A 102 -0.58 4.67 -13.65
N ASN A 103 0.55 4.03 -13.30
CA ASN A 103 1.53 3.57 -14.28
C ASN A 103 0.92 2.52 -15.22
N ARG A 104 0.24 1.50 -14.67
CA ARG A 104 -0.46 0.47 -15.45
C ARG A 104 -1.61 1.06 -16.27
N TYR A 105 -2.42 1.94 -15.69
CA TYR A 105 -3.54 2.60 -16.36
C TYR A 105 -3.08 3.41 -17.57
N THR A 106 -2.08 4.27 -17.39
CA THR A 106 -1.56 5.10 -18.49
C THR A 106 -0.91 4.23 -19.57
N ALA A 107 -0.21 3.16 -19.20
CA ALA A 107 0.39 2.22 -20.15
C ALA A 107 -0.67 1.52 -21.03
N ALA A 108 -1.77 1.09 -20.43
CA ALA A 108 -2.83 0.35 -21.13
C ALA A 108 -3.77 1.27 -21.92
N CYS A 109 -4.24 2.35 -21.30
CA CYS A 109 -5.33 3.17 -21.86
C CYS A 109 -4.85 4.38 -22.66
N LYS A 110 -3.64 4.89 -22.40
CA LYS A 110 -3.12 6.14 -23.02
C LYS A 110 -1.60 6.06 -23.29
N PRO A 111 -1.13 5.18 -24.17
CA PRO A 111 0.31 4.91 -24.38
C PRO A 111 1.12 6.14 -24.79
N MET A 112 0.55 7.03 -25.62
CA MET A 112 1.20 8.29 -26.04
C MET A 112 1.43 9.27 -24.88
N ILE A 113 0.53 9.26 -23.89
CA ILE A 113 0.66 10.07 -22.67
C ILE A 113 1.61 9.39 -21.70
N HIS A 114 1.56 8.06 -21.58
CA HIS A 114 2.43 7.28 -20.72
C HIS A 114 3.91 7.61 -20.97
N GLN A 115 4.36 7.54 -22.23
CA GLN A 115 5.76 7.82 -22.55
C GLN A 115 6.16 9.23 -22.13
N LYS A 116 5.38 10.25 -22.51
CA LYS A 116 5.68 11.66 -22.19
C LYS A 116 5.66 11.96 -20.69
N LEU A 117 4.73 11.35 -19.95
CA LEU A 117 4.55 11.59 -18.52
C LEU A 117 5.70 10.95 -17.73
N TRP A 118 5.94 9.65 -17.93
CA TRP A 118 6.90 8.90 -17.14
C TRP A 118 8.35 9.15 -17.54
N GLU A 119 8.62 9.68 -18.74
CA GLU A 119 9.95 10.22 -19.09
C GLU A 119 10.28 11.52 -18.34
N LYS A 120 9.28 12.38 -18.12
CA LYS A 120 9.46 13.67 -17.41
C LYS A 120 9.49 13.51 -15.90
N VAL A 121 8.68 12.60 -15.36
CA VAL A 121 8.55 12.38 -13.92
C VAL A 121 9.82 11.73 -13.37
N ARG A 122 10.53 12.46 -12.51
CA ARG A 122 11.67 11.93 -11.77
C ARG A 122 11.21 11.23 -10.50
N MET A 123 10.99 9.92 -10.60
CA MET A 123 10.47 9.08 -9.50
C MET A 123 11.19 9.24 -8.17
N LYS A 124 12.51 9.46 -8.17
CA LYS A 124 13.29 9.69 -6.95
C LYS A 124 12.74 10.84 -6.09
N TYR A 125 12.28 11.92 -6.71
CA TYR A 125 11.71 13.06 -5.97
C TYR A 125 10.32 12.75 -5.42
N LEU A 126 9.50 12.00 -6.17
CA LEU A 126 8.19 11.55 -5.68
C LEU A 126 8.33 10.63 -4.47
N TYR A 127 9.29 9.70 -4.51
CA TYR A 127 9.59 8.81 -3.37
C TYR A 127 10.09 9.59 -2.16
N PHE A 128 10.98 10.56 -2.37
CA PHE A 128 11.46 11.40 -1.29
C PHE A 128 10.32 12.23 -0.68
N ALA A 129 9.50 12.85 -1.52
CA ALA A 129 8.35 13.62 -1.08
C ALA A 129 7.34 12.75 -0.32
N SER A 130 7.07 11.51 -0.77
CA SER A 130 6.15 10.62 -0.08
C SER A 130 6.66 10.24 1.31
N VAL A 131 7.96 9.97 1.47
CA VAL A 131 8.55 9.71 2.79
C VAL A 131 8.38 10.93 3.70
N VAL A 132 8.81 12.11 3.25
CA VAL A 132 8.74 13.35 4.05
C VAL A 132 7.29 13.66 4.45
N LEU A 133 6.35 13.63 3.51
CA LEU A 133 4.94 13.90 3.78
C LEU A 133 4.34 12.88 4.76
N SER A 134 4.70 11.61 4.65
CA SER A 134 4.25 10.57 5.58
C SER A 134 4.76 10.82 7.01
N PHE A 135 6.03 11.17 7.17
CA PHE A 135 6.59 11.51 8.50
C PHE A 135 5.97 12.77 9.09
N VAL A 136 5.73 13.80 8.27
CA VAL A 136 5.04 15.02 8.71
C VAL A 136 3.62 14.69 9.16
N ALA A 137 2.87 13.90 8.41
CA ALA A 137 1.49 13.51 8.75
C ALA A 137 1.39 12.71 10.05
N TYR A 138 2.39 11.88 10.37
CA TYR A 138 2.42 11.06 11.59
C TYR A 138 3.32 11.63 12.69
N THR A 139 3.74 12.90 12.59
CA THR A 139 4.54 13.56 13.63
C THR A 139 3.78 13.59 14.97
N GLU A 140 2.47 13.83 14.93
CA GLU A 140 1.62 13.80 16.14
C GLU A 140 1.67 12.44 16.84
N TRP A 141 1.61 11.33 16.08
CA TRP A 141 1.73 9.97 16.63
C TRP A 141 3.06 9.69 17.29
N PHE A 142 4.13 10.30 16.80
CA PHE A 142 5.41 10.21 17.47
C PHE A 142 5.41 11.02 18.77
N LEU A 143 4.79 12.19 18.80
CA LEU A 143 4.80 13.12 19.94
C LEU A 143 3.84 12.75 21.08
N THR A 144 2.70 12.13 20.80
CA THR A 144 1.73 11.71 21.82
C THR A 144 2.28 10.55 22.66
N LYS A 145 2.21 10.68 23.99
CA LYS A 145 2.68 9.67 24.93
C LYS A 145 1.75 8.45 24.99
N CYS A 146 2.32 7.32 25.39
CA CYS A 146 1.59 6.08 25.63
C CYS A 146 1.18 5.98 27.11
N VAL A 147 -0.03 5.46 27.36
CA VAL A 147 -0.59 5.32 28.71
C VAL A 147 -0.38 3.90 29.21
N TYR A 148 0.46 3.83 30.25
CA TYR A 148 0.81 2.73 31.14
C TYR A 148 -0.24 2.37 32.21
N GLU A 149 -0.85 1.17 32.24
CA GLU A 149 -1.46 0.66 33.49
C GLU A 149 -0.56 -0.37 34.15
N HIS A 150 -0.43 -0.31 35.49
CA HIS A 150 0.23 -1.37 36.23
C HIS A 150 -0.82 -2.41 36.66
N THR A 151 -0.74 -3.61 36.10
CA THR A 151 -1.62 -4.76 36.41
C THR A 151 -0.87 -5.83 37.20
N VAL A 152 -1.59 -6.85 37.70
CA VAL A 152 -1.00 -7.96 38.47
C VAL A 152 0.03 -8.74 37.63
N ASP A 153 -0.14 -8.75 36.32
CA ASP A 153 0.72 -9.43 35.35
C ASP A 153 1.85 -8.55 34.79
N GLY A 154 1.95 -7.29 35.24
CA GLY A 154 2.96 -6.33 34.79
C GLY A 154 2.38 -5.05 34.18
N TRP A 155 3.20 -4.31 33.43
CA TRP A 155 2.80 -3.06 32.76
C TRP A 155 2.03 -3.36 31.48
N LYS A 156 0.80 -2.86 31.37
CA LYS A 156 -0.05 -3.07 30.20
C LYS A 156 -0.33 -1.75 29.49
N LEU A 157 -0.04 -1.71 28.19
CA LEU A 157 -0.36 -0.56 27.34
C LEU A 157 -1.89 -0.44 27.17
N ILE A 158 -2.49 0.65 27.67
CA ILE A 158 -3.92 0.93 27.51
C ILE A 158 -4.21 1.63 26.18
N GLY A 159 -3.32 2.54 25.78
CA GLY A 159 -3.53 3.39 24.61
C GLY A 159 -2.65 4.63 24.61
N ARG A 160 -3.14 5.70 23.97
CA ARG A 160 -2.46 6.99 23.88
C ARG A 160 -3.17 8.03 24.74
N GLU A 161 -2.41 9.02 25.19
CA GLU A 161 -2.92 10.14 26.01
C GLU A 161 -3.98 10.96 25.28
N GLU A 162 -3.78 11.19 23.97
CA GLU A 162 -4.74 11.88 23.09
C GLU A 162 -5.14 10.99 21.90
N GLN A 163 -6.42 11.03 21.54
CA GLN A 163 -6.94 10.38 20.34
C GLN A 163 -6.78 11.29 19.11
N THR A 164 -6.03 10.82 18.12
CA THR A 164 -5.87 11.49 16.82
C THR A 164 -6.94 11.01 15.83
N LEU A 165 -8.14 11.58 15.90
CA LEU A 165 -9.29 11.16 15.08
C LEU A 165 -9.08 11.24 13.56
N ASN A 166 -8.36 12.25 13.08
CA ASN A 166 -8.16 12.48 11.64
C ASN A 166 -7.36 11.36 10.96
N LEU A 167 -6.32 10.87 11.64
CA LEU A 167 -5.51 9.75 11.14
C LEU A 167 -6.28 8.43 11.19
N ILE A 168 -7.11 8.23 12.22
CA ILE A 168 -7.96 7.03 12.34
C ILE A 168 -8.95 6.97 11.17
N LEU A 169 -9.57 8.11 10.83
CA LEU A 169 -10.48 8.22 9.68
C LEU A 169 -9.75 7.95 8.36
N LEU A 170 -8.56 8.51 8.17
CA LEU A 170 -7.77 8.28 6.97
C LEU A 170 -7.48 6.79 6.80
N THR A 171 -6.91 6.15 7.81
CA THR A 171 -6.61 4.70 7.81
C THR A 171 -7.86 3.87 7.58
N ALA A 172 -8.98 4.21 8.22
CA ALA A 172 -10.25 3.50 8.09
C ALA A 172 -10.84 3.56 6.67
N ILE A 173 -10.57 4.63 5.92
CA ILE A 173 -11.00 4.77 4.52
C ILE A 173 -10.04 4.04 3.57
N THR A 174 -8.74 4.22 3.77
CA THR A 174 -7.72 3.68 2.85
C THR A 174 -7.55 2.16 2.98
N CYS A 175 -7.76 1.57 4.17
CA CYS A 175 -7.58 0.14 4.36
C CYS A 175 -8.60 -0.71 3.55
N PRO A 176 -9.91 -0.41 3.55
CA PRO A 176 -10.86 -1.08 2.67
C PRO A 176 -10.58 -0.87 1.18
N VAL A 177 -10.12 0.32 0.78
CA VAL A 177 -9.80 0.63 -0.62
C VAL A 177 -8.62 -0.24 -1.11
N ASN A 178 -7.56 -0.33 -0.31
CA ASN A 178 -6.40 -1.17 -0.65
C ASN A 178 -6.75 -2.66 -0.61
N LEU A 179 -7.62 -3.09 0.31
CA LEU A 179 -8.13 -4.46 0.33
C LEU A 179 -8.92 -4.78 -0.95
N MET A 180 -9.81 -3.88 -1.37
CA MET A 180 -10.57 -4.03 -2.62
C MET A 180 -9.65 -4.09 -3.84
N GLN A 181 -8.62 -3.24 -3.89
CA GLN A 181 -7.59 -3.26 -4.94
C GLN A 181 -6.84 -4.60 -4.95
N SER A 182 -6.41 -5.09 -3.79
CA SER A 182 -5.71 -6.37 -3.64
C SER A 182 -6.57 -7.55 -4.09
N LEU A 183 -7.87 -7.55 -3.73
CA LEU A 183 -8.82 -8.56 -4.17
C LEU A 183 -9.04 -8.53 -5.69
N TYR A 184 -9.08 -7.33 -6.29
CA TYR A 184 -9.14 -7.18 -7.73
C TYR A 184 -7.90 -7.76 -8.42
N ASP A 185 -6.69 -7.38 -7.98
CA ASP A 185 -5.45 -7.88 -8.57
C ASP A 185 -5.31 -9.41 -8.40
N LEU A 186 -5.71 -9.95 -7.24
CA LEU A 186 -5.78 -11.40 -7.00
C LEU A 186 -6.76 -12.09 -7.95
N SER A 187 -7.93 -11.48 -8.18
CA SER A 187 -8.94 -12.03 -9.08
C SER A 187 -8.46 -12.10 -10.53
N VAL A 188 -7.70 -11.11 -10.98
CA VAL A 188 -7.09 -11.08 -12.30
C VAL A 188 -5.98 -12.14 -12.38
N ALA A 189 -5.13 -12.24 -11.35
CA ALA A 189 -4.03 -13.20 -11.30
C ALA A 189 -4.50 -14.66 -11.32
N PHE A 190 -5.59 -14.98 -10.60
CA PHE A 190 -6.15 -16.32 -10.51
C PHE A 190 -7.35 -16.56 -11.45
N ASN A 191 -7.66 -15.60 -12.32
CA ASN A 191 -8.80 -15.63 -13.26
C ASN A 191 -10.13 -16.01 -12.57
N LEU A 192 -10.34 -15.48 -11.36
CA LEU A 192 -11.50 -15.80 -10.53
C LEU A 192 -12.74 -15.08 -11.05
N ARG A 193 -13.73 -15.83 -11.53
CA ARG A 193 -15.03 -15.33 -11.98
C ARG A 193 -15.92 -14.99 -10.77
N ASN A 194 -15.70 -13.85 -10.14
CA ASN A 194 -16.50 -13.37 -9.01
C ASN A 194 -17.46 -12.24 -9.46
N PRO A 195 -18.74 -12.22 -9.02
CA PRO A 195 -19.71 -11.18 -9.38
C PRO A 195 -19.26 -9.75 -9.02
N VAL A 196 -18.49 -9.55 -7.94
CA VAL A 196 -17.93 -8.24 -7.57
C VAL A 196 -16.87 -7.80 -8.59
N VAL A 197 -16.07 -8.74 -9.09
CA VAL A 197 -15.03 -8.49 -10.09
C VAL A 197 -15.66 -8.18 -11.45
N LEU A 198 -16.72 -8.88 -11.82
CA LEU A 198 -17.51 -8.57 -13.03
C LEU A 198 -18.18 -7.18 -12.94
N TRP A 199 -18.65 -6.79 -11.76
CA TRP A 199 -19.19 -5.46 -11.51
C TRP A 199 -18.11 -4.37 -11.61
N ILE A 200 -16.91 -4.58 -11.04
CA ILE A 200 -15.79 -3.63 -11.17
C ILE A 200 -15.35 -3.51 -12.65
N GLN A 201 -15.25 -4.64 -13.36
CA GLN A 201 -14.92 -4.66 -14.78
C GLN A 201 -15.99 -3.97 -15.65
N SER A 202 -17.27 -4.04 -15.27
CA SER A 202 -18.35 -3.36 -15.99
C SER A 202 -18.33 -1.84 -15.81
N GLN A 203 -17.78 -1.33 -14.70
CA GLN A 203 -17.51 0.10 -14.52
C GLN A 203 -16.40 0.59 -15.47
N THR A 204 -15.38 -0.23 -15.72
CA THR A 204 -14.29 0.12 -16.65
C THR A 204 -14.79 0.19 -18.09
N ALA A 205 -15.64 -0.75 -18.51
CA ALA A 205 -16.21 -0.82 -19.86
C ALA A 205 -17.14 0.37 -20.19
N THR A 206 -17.87 0.88 -19.19
CA THR A 206 -18.72 2.06 -19.37
C THR A 206 -17.90 3.35 -19.52
N SER A 207 -16.74 3.47 -18.88
CA SER A 207 -15.87 4.66 -19.07
C SER A 207 -15.31 4.79 -20.49
N THR A 208 -15.06 3.66 -21.17
CA THR A 208 -14.61 3.63 -22.58
C THR A 208 -15.73 3.98 -23.56
N SER A 209 -16.98 3.56 -23.31
CA SER A 209 -18.10 3.88 -24.20
C SER A 209 -18.50 5.36 -24.14
N TRP A 210 -18.36 6.01 -22.98
CA TRP A 210 -18.55 7.47 -22.87
C TRP A 210 -17.48 8.25 -23.67
N PHE A 211 -16.22 7.80 -23.67
CA PHE A 211 -15.12 8.47 -24.39
C PHE A 211 -15.24 8.36 -25.91
N GLU A 212 -15.74 7.22 -26.42
CA GLU A 212 -16.04 7.04 -27.86
C GLU A 212 -17.26 7.87 -28.29
N SER A 213 -18.28 8.01 -27.43
CA SER A 213 -19.45 8.84 -27.74
C SER A 213 -19.16 10.35 -27.80
N SER A 214 -18.15 10.82 -27.07
CA SER A 214 -17.76 12.24 -27.04
C SER A 214 -16.83 12.68 -28.18
N HIS A 215 -16.33 11.76 -29.00
CA HIS A 215 -15.48 12.05 -30.17
C HIS A 215 -16.17 11.74 -31.51
N GLY A 216 -17.43 11.30 -31.50
CA GLY A 216 -18.19 10.91 -32.70
C GLY A 216 -19.11 11.98 -33.26
N PHE A 217 -18.73 13.26 -33.27
CA PHE A 217 -19.49 14.31 -33.95
C PHE A 217 -18.57 15.30 -34.65
N GLY A 218 -18.40 15.11 -35.97
CA GLY A 218 -17.69 16.02 -36.85
C GLY A 218 -16.70 15.32 -37.77
N ASP A 219 -17.21 14.76 -38.88
CA ASP A 219 -16.69 14.91 -40.24
C ASP A 219 -16.93 13.63 -41.07
N GLU A 220 -18.17 13.51 -41.57
CA GLU A 220 -18.39 12.93 -42.89
C GLU A 220 -17.79 13.91 -43.91
N ASP A 221 -16.75 13.50 -44.64
CA ASP A 221 -16.86 13.41 -46.10
C ASP A 221 -15.55 12.96 -46.78
N SER A 222 -15.74 12.15 -47.81
CA SER A 222 -14.84 11.88 -48.95
C SER A 222 -13.59 11.00 -48.74
N ALA A 223 -13.74 9.74 -49.13
CA ALA A 223 -12.64 8.92 -49.67
C ALA A 223 -12.04 9.58 -50.93
N PRO A 224 -10.79 9.24 -51.29
CA PRO A 224 -10.68 8.26 -52.37
C PRO A 224 -9.61 7.18 -52.17
N ASN A 225 -9.91 6.03 -52.78
CA ASN A 225 -9.01 4.95 -53.20
C ASN A 225 -7.65 5.47 -53.70
N TYR A 226 -6.57 4.73 -53.42
CA TYR A 226 -5.70 4.18 -54.47
C TYR A 226 -4.97 2.92 -53.97
N HIS A 227 -5.07 1.87 -54.78
CA HIS A 227 -4.18 0.72 -54.80
C HIS A 227 -2.75 1.15 -55.16
N LEU A 228 -1.77 0.66 -54.41
CA LEU A 228 -0.58 -0.06 -54.87
C LEU A 228 0.15 -0.67 -53.66
#